data_AF-A0A2M7RAI0-F1
#
_entry.id   AF-A0A2M7RAI0-F1
#
_cell.length_a   1.000
_cell.length_b   1.000
_cell.length_c   1.000
_cell.angle_alpha   90.00
_cell.angle_beta   90.00
_cell.angle_gamma   90.00
#
_symmetry.space_group_name_H-M   'P 1'
#
loop_
_entity.id
_entity.type
_entity.pdbx_description
1 polymer ?
#
loop_
_entity_poly.entity_id
_entity_poly.type
_entity_poly.pdbx_seq_one_letter_code
_entity_poly.pdbx_strand_id
1 'polypeptide(L)'
;MMGKKSIMILLLFLILALVSLLVVFELFSKQLFPFANTNNNNGQIACTMEAKLCPNGSYVARSGPNCEFATCPNNETSTTSQSSEENPVLPEENIFDFQVYRNDANNLSFQILPNLSVYKFVNITDWPPKITLSSSAFTCPEISDGVSERQAQKKIGDRIYCMNISSEGVAGSIYNNYNYSTIRNGKLLSINFVAQFPQCTNYDNPEQQQCLDEEAKFEVEIDKIINSIVNSIKVDGEYKNTTYYRRDTPFTFVNGVFEKELFPSSVEKMVIKYLGYDLKGDFNADGLEDIAFIATENDGGSKSFYSLFAFLSSPQGFVGSNDIFLGDRIKLQSIEFVDDKLIVNYFEHEPNQALVDEPKTSVNKKVQVFNYTQLVDLSLAQAIY
;
A
#
# COMPACT_ATOMS: atom_id res chain seq x y z
N MET A 1 -36.74 44.69 -30.07
CA MET A 1 -37.79 44.47 -29.04
C MET A 1 -38.57 43.22 -29.40
N MET A 2 -38.34 42.12 -28.70
CA MET A 2 -39.02 40.86 -28.97
C MET A 2 -40.47 40.99 -28.46
N GLY A 3 -41.45 40.78 -29.35
CA GLY A 3 -42.86 41.02 -29.04
C GLY A 3 -43.36 40.14 -27.90
N LYS A 4 -44.27 40.66 -27.06
CA LYS A 4 -44.83 39.99 -25.88
C LYS A 4 -45.36 38.57 -26.18
N LYS A 5 -45.84 38.33 -27.40
CA LYS A 5 -46.26 37.01 -27.91
C LYS A 5 -45.10 36.02 -28.10
N SER A 6 -43.95 36.48 -28.60
CA SER A 6 -42.76 35.64 -28.78
C SER A 6 -42.12 35.24 -27.45
N ILE A 7 -42.16 36.13 -26.45
CA ILE A 7 -41.68 35.82 -25.08
C ILE A 7 -42.58 34.75 -24.44
N MET A 8 -43.90 34.86 -24.62
CA MET A 8 -44.86 33.90 -24.07
C MET A 8 -44.69 32.49 -24.69
N ILE A 9 -44.42 32.42 -26.00
CA ILE A 9 -44.16 31.15 -26.68
C ILE A 9 -42.85 30.52 -26.17
N LEU A 10 -41.79 31.33 -26.00
CA LEU A 10 -40.50 30.83 -25.53
C LEU A 10 -40.57 30.31 -24.08
N LEU A 11 -41.33 30.97 -23.22
CA LEU A 11 -41.61 30.50 -21.85
C LEU A 11 -42.41 29.19 -21.85
N LEU A 12 -43.39 29.05 -22.75
CA LEU A 12 -44.17 27.81 -22.87
C LEU A 12 -43.28 26.62 -23.28
N PHE A 13 -42.37 26.82 -24.23
CA PHE A 13 -41.41 25.78 -24.63
C PHE A 13 -40.43 25.42 -23.52
N LEU A 14 -39.96 26.40 -22.74
CA LEU A 14 -39.03 26.16 -21.64
C LEU A 14 -39.71 25.37 -20.50
N ILE A 15 -40.98 25.66 -20.21
CA ILE A 15 -41.78 24.92 -19.24
C ILE A 15 -42.02 23.48 -19.73
N LEU A 16 -42.37 23.29 -21.00
CA LEU A 16 -42.58 21.94 -21.56
C LEU A 16 -41.29 21.09 -21.54
N ALA A 17 -40.13 21.70 -21.79
CA ALA A 17 -38.84 21.02 -21.70
C ALA A 17 -38.46 20.65 -20.25
N LEU A 18 -38.78 21.50 -19.27
CA LEU A 18 -38.56 21.22 -17.86
C LEU A 18 -39.47 20.08 -17.35
N VAL A 19 -40.73 20.06 -17.80
CA VAL A 19 -41.68 18.99 -17.46
C VAL A 19 -41.24 17.67 -18.08
N SER A 20 -40.77 17.66 -19.33
CA SER A 20 -40.28 16.41 -19.94
C SER A 20 -39.03 15.88 -19.25
N LEU A 21 -38.10 16.76 -18.83
CA LEU A 21 -36.92 16.38 -18.08
C LEU A 21 -37.27 15.76 -16.71
N LEU A 22 -38.25 16.34 -16.00
CA LEU A 22 -38.74 15.82 -14.72
C LEU A 22 -39.38 14.44 -14.88
N VAL A 23 -40.20 14.23 -15.92
CA VAL A 23 -40.82 12.92 -16.20
C VAL A 23 -39.77 11.87 -16.55
N VAL A 24 -38.78 12.23 -17.38
CA VAL A 24 -37.67 11.32 -17.70
C VAL A 24 -36.86 10.99 -16.44
N PHE A 25 -36.61 11.98 -15.57
CA PHE A 25 -35.92 11.77 -14.30
C PHE A 25 -36.70 10.84 -13.36
N GLU A 26 -38.02 11.00 -13.21
CA GLU A 26 -38.84 10.09 -12.41
C GLU A 26 -38.82 8.66 -12.97
N LEU A 27 -38.91 8.51 -14.29
CA LEU A 27 -38.89 7.19 -14.95
C LEU A 27 -37.51 6.50 -14.88
N PHE A 28 -36.40 7.26 -14.96
CA PHE A 28 -35.04 6.72 -14.92
C PHE A 28 -34.40 6.67 -13.52
N SER A 29 -34.95 7.40 -12.53
CA SER A 29 -34.44 7.40 -11.14
C SER A 29 -34.37 5.99 -10.53
N LYS A 30 -35.31 5.11 -10.89
CA LYS A 30 -35.37 3.71 -10.43
C LYS A 30 -34.27 2.82 -11.02
N GLN A 31 -33.63 3.23 -12.11
CA GLN A 31 -32.58 2.46 -12.78
C GLN A 31 -31.17 2.88 -12.31
N LEU A 32 -31.03 4.10 -11.78
CA LEU A 32 -29.78 4.66 -11.26
C LEU A 32 -29.60 4.49 -9.73
N PHE A 33 -30.69 4.30 -8.98
CA PHE A 33 -30.65 3.99 -7.55
C PHE A 33 -31.47 2.74 -7.25
N PRO A 34 -30.86 1.54 -7.26
CA PRO A 34 -31.51 0.38 -6.67
C PRO A 34 -31.56 0.62 -5.15
N PHE A 35 -32.67 1.16 -4.65
CA PHE A 35 -32.97 1.08 -3.23
C PHE A 35 -33.05 -0.40 -2.88
N ALA A 36 -32.05 -0.87 -2.13
CA ALA A 36 -32.02 -2.19 -1.55
C ALA A 36 -33.22 -2.32 -0.60
N ASN A 37 -34.28 -2.96 -1.10
CA ASN A 37 -35.39 -3.38 -0.27
C ASN A 37 -35.14 -4.83 0.12
N THR A 38 -34.38 -5.05 1.20
CA THR A 38 -34.22 -6.36 1.83
C THR A 38 -35.15 -6.45 3.03
N ASN A 39 -36.42 -6.74 2.76
CA ASN A 39 -37.22 -7.52 3.69
C ASN A 39 -36.79 -8.99 3.54
N ASN A 40 -35.69 -9.35 4.19
CA ASN A 40 -35.39 -10.73 4.51
C ASN A 40 -35.26 -10.82 6.03
N ASN A 41 -36.31 -11.36 6.65
CA ASN A 41 -36.31 -11.81 8.03
C ASN A 41 -35.42 -13.05 8.17
N ASN A 42 -34.11 -12.85 8.12
CA ASN A 42 -33.15 -13.68 8.84
C ASN A 42 -32.40 -12.72 9.74
N GLY A 43 -32.71 -12.74 11.04
CA GLY A 43 -32.17 -11.84 12.05
C GLY A 43 -30.66 -12.01 12.19
N GLN A 44 -29.90 -11.38 11.31
CA GLN A 44 -28.47 -11.23 11.44
C GLN A 44 -28.23 -9.99 12.28
N ILE A 45 -28.34 -10.18 13.59
CA ILE A 45 -28.03 -9.15 14.58
C ILE A 45 -26.51 -8.97 14.56
N ALA A 46 -26.06 -7.78 14.18
CA ALA A 46 -24.64 -7.43 14.17
C ALA A 46 -24.19 -7.13 15.61
N CYS A 47 -23.36 -8.01 16.18
CA CYS A 47 -22.80 -7.85 17.51
C CYS A 47 -21.52 -7.01 17.48
N THR A 48 -21.23 -6.31 18.58
CA THR A 48 -19.96 -5.59 18.75
C THR A 48 -18.79 -6.59 18.76
N MET A 49 -17.67 -6.23 18.12
CA MET A 49 -16.49 -7.09 17.93
C MET A 49 -15.59 -7.15 19.17
N GLU A 50 -16.20 -7.29 20.34
CA GLU A 50 -15.48 -7.40 21.61
C GLU A 50 -15.08 -8.87 21.86
N ALA A 51 -13.90 -9.07 22.42
CA ALA A 51 -13.40 -10.38 22.84
C ALA A 51 -13.26 -10.44 24.37
N LYS A 52 -13.64 -11.57 24.97
CA LYS A 52 -13.49 -11.86 26.40
C LYS A 52 -12.45 -12.96 26.59
N LEU A 53 -11.45 -12.71 27.44
CA LEU A 53 -10.43 -13.69 27.82
C LEU A 53 -11.02 -14.77 28.75
N CYS A 54 -10.77 -16.03 28.41
CA CYS A 54 -11.15 -17.20 29.17
C CYS A 54 -10.04 -17.62 30.15
N PRO A 55 -10.36 -18.35 31.25
CA PRO A 55 -9.37 -18.78 32.23
C PRO A 55 -8.23 -19.66 31.69
N ASN A 56 -8.44 -20.32 30.53
CA ASN A 56 -7.43 -21.13 29.84
C ASN A 56 -6.58 -20.31 28.84
N GLY A 57 -6.74 -18.99 28.79
CA GLY A 57 -5.99 -18.09 27.89
C GLY A 57 -6.61 -17.90 26.50
N SER A 58 -7.65 -18.66 26.14
CA SER A 58 -8.38 -18.47 24.87
C SER A 58 -9.32 -17.25 24.92
N TYR A 59 -9.81 -16.79 23.77
CA TYR A 59 -10.74 -15.66 23.69
C TYR A 59 -12.06 -16.09 23.05
N VAL A 60 -13.16 -15.60 23.59
CA VAL A 60 -14.51 -15.81 23.05
C VAL A 60 -15.13 -14.47 22.65
N ALA A 61 -15.82 -14.45 21.52
CA ALA A 61 -16.51 -13.27 21.01
C ALA A 61 -18.01 -13.31 21.36
N ARG A 62 -18.69 -12.18 21.19
CA ARG A 62 -20.15 -12.12 21.24
C ARG A 62 -20.76 -12.86 20.05
N SER A 63 -21.75 -13.69 20.29
CA SER A 63 -22.46 -14.44 19.25
C SER A 63 -23.90 -14.73 19.65
N GLY A 64 -24.71 -15.19 18.70
CA GLY A 64 -26.13 -15.51 18.92
C GLY A 64 -27.08 -14.30 18.90
N PRO A 65 -28.40 -14.55 18.97
CA PRO A 65 -29.42 -13.53 18.76
C PRO A 65 -29.46 -12.43 19.84
N ASN A 66 -28.79 -12.62 20.98
CA ASN A 66 -28.72 -11.63 22.06
C ASN A 66 -27.32 -11.01 22.21
N CYS A 67 -26.37 -11.29 21.31
CA CYS A 67 -24.99 -10.78 21.35
C CYS A 67 -24.27 -11.00 22.70
N GLU A 68 -24.42 -12.19 23.26
CA GLU A 68 -23.75 -12.60 24.48
C GLU A 68 -22.42 -13.31 24.18
N PHE A 69 -21.46 -13.25 25.11
CA PHE A 69 -20.19 -13.95 24.92
C PHE A 69 -20.41 -15.46 24.88
N ALA A 70 -19.84 -16.13 23.87
CA ALA A 70 -19.83 -17.58 23.83
C ALA A 70 -19.17 -18.15 25.10
N THR A 71 -19.63 -19.32 25.56
CA THR A 71 -19.06 -19.98 26.73
C THR A 71 -17.61 -20.37 26.49
N CYS A 72 -16.75 -20.09 27.46
CA CYS A 72 -15.36 -20.52 27.43
C CYS A 72 -15.26 -22.05 27.36
N PRO A 73 -14.38 -22.62 26.51
CA PRO A 73 -14.16 -24.05 26.48
C PRO A 73 -13.60 -24.54 27.82
N ASN A 74 -14.28 -25.49 28.45
CA ASN A 74 -13.86 -26.07 29.72
C ASN A 74 -12.78 -27.14 29.49
N ASN A 75 -11.70 -27.05 30.25
CA ASN A 75 -10.63 -28.04 30.29
C ASN A 75 -11.14 -29.34 30.94
N GLU A 76 -11.33 -30.39 30.15
CA GLU A 76 -11.17 -31.75 30.69
C GLU A 76 -9.69 -32.10 30.74
N THR A 77 -9.35 -32.61 31.91
CA THR A 77 -8.02 -32.75 32.48
C THR A 77 -7.32 -33.99 31.93
N SER A 78 -6.02 -33.92 31.70
CA SER A 78 -5.16 -35.10 31.74
C SER A 78 -3.91 -34.79 32.56
N THR A 79 -3.80 -35.52 33.66
CA THR A 79 -3.02 -35.24 34.86
C THR A 79 -1.56 -35.70 34.73
N THR A 80 -0.66 -34.76 35.01
CA THR A 80 0.59 -34.82 35.82
C THR A 80 1.42 -36.12 35.92
N SER A 81 2.71 -36.00 35.57
CA SER A 81 3.81 -36.39 36.45
C SER A 81 5.07 -35.55 36.20
N GLN A 82 5.72 -35.16 37.30
CA GLN A 82 6.73 -34.11 37.50
C GLN A 82 8.16 -34.50 37.04
N SER A 83 8.96 -33.53 36.59
CA SER A 83 10.32 -33.25 37.14
C SER A 83 11.05 -32.11 36.37
N SER A 84 11.47 -31.09 37.14
CA SER A 84 12.69 -30.26 37.03
C SER A 84 13.27 -29.79 35.68
N GLU A 85 13.55 -28.48 35.69
CA GLU A 85 14.71 -27.79 35.09
C GLU A 85 14.66 -27.30 33.62
N GLU A 86 15.17 -26.06 33.50
CA GLU A 86 15.39 -25.19 32.34
C GLU A 86 14.17 -24.64 31.58
N ASN A 87 13.97 -23.31 31.71
CA ASN A 87 13.13 -22.50 30.83
C ASN A 87 13.67 -22.60 29.40
N PRO A 88 12.94 -23.20 28.44
CA PRO A 88 13.19 -22.91 27.03
C PRO A 88 12.50 -21.58 26.74
N VAL A 89 13.28 -20.55 26.47
CA VAL A 89 12.78 -19.37 25.76
C VAL A 89 12.28 -19.89 24.40
N LEU A 90 10.96 -20.07 24.27
CA LEU A 90 10.35 -20.25 22.96
C LEU A 90 10.40 -18.89 22.26
N PRO A 91 11.02 -18.80 21.08
CA PRO A 91 11.16 -17.53 20.37
C PRO A 91 9.77 -17.04 19.98
N GLU A 92 9.54 -15.74 20.15
CA GLU A 92 8.41 -15.06 19.52
C GLU A 92 8.52 -15.31 18.01
N GLU A 93 7.68 -16.19 17.47
CA GLU A 93 7.57 -16.33 16.02
C GLU A 93 6.97 -15.04 15.49
N ASN A 94 7.81 -14.27 14.82
CA ASN A 94 7.47 -13.05 14.11
C ASN A 94 6.52 -13.44 12.96
N ILE A 95 5.22 -13.13 13.07
CA ILE A 95 4.13 -13.62 12.20
C ILE A 95 4.19 -13.04 10.76
N PHE A 96 5.18 -12.23 10.40
CA PHE A 96 5.34 -11.67 9.05
C PHE A 96 6.81 -11.63 8.58
N ASP A 97 7.45 -12.78 8.40
CA ASP A 97 8.81 -12.84 7.82
C ASP A 97 8.78 -12.76 6.27
N PHE A 98 8.41 -11.61 5.71
CA PHE A 98 8.51 -11.40 4.25
C PHE A 98 10.00 -11.43 3.83
N GLN A 99 10.30 -12.07 2.70
CA GLN A 99 11.64 -12.04 2.12
C GLN A 99 11.77 -10.86 1.16
N VAL A 100 12.81 -10.05 1.36
CA VAL A 100 13.12 -8.90 0.49
C VAL A 100 14.09 -9.32 -0.61
N TYR A 101 13.70 -9.09 -1.86
CA TYR A 101 14.52 -9.33 -3.04
C TYR A 101 14.94 -8.02 -3.67
N ARG A 102 16.20 -7.95 -4.12
CA ARG A 102 16.78 -6.80 -4.84
C ARG A 102 17.05 -7.18 -6.28
N ASN A 103 16.71 -6.29 -7.20
CA ASN A 103 16.96 -6.41 -8.62
C ASN A 103 17.77 -5.20 -9.07
N ASP A 104 19.08 -5.37 -9.09
CA ASP A 104 20.06 -4.33 -9.39
C ASP A 104 19.94 -3.81 -10.83
N ALA A 105 19.46 -4.64 -11.77
CA ALA A 105 19.31 -4.23 -13.17
C ALA A 105 18.32 -3.06 -13.35
N ASN A 106 17.35 -2.94 -12.45
CA ASN A 106 16.35 -1.86 -12.47
C ASN A 106 16.35 -1.02 -11.18
N ASN A 107 17.38 -1.16 -10.33
CA ASN A 107 17.47 -0.52 -9.00
C ASN A 107 16.16 -0.63 -8.20
N LEU A 108 15.56 -1.82 -8.17
CA LEU A 108 14.29 -2.05 -7.46
C LEU A 108 14.44 -3.12 -6.38
N SER A 109 13.58 -3.04 -5.37
CA SER A 109 13.38 -4.10 -4.38
C SER A 109 11.91 -4.47 -4.28
N PHE A 110 11.59 -5.71 -3.88
CA PHE A 110 10.22 -6.18 -3.69
C PHE A 110 10.18 -7.28 -2.65
N GLN A 111 8.98 -7.63 -2.19
CA GLN A 111 8.77 -8.58 -1.11
C GLN A 111 7.94 -9.77 -1.58
N ILE A 112 8.24 -10.92 -1.01
CA ILE A 112 7.47 -12.14 -1.19
C ILE A 112 7.18 -12.74 0.19
N LEU A 113 5.93 -13.16 0.40
CA LEU A 113 5.54 -13.89 1.61
C LEU A 113 6.20 -15.28 1.60
N PRO A 114 6.77 -15.76 2.72
CA PRO A 114 7.62 -16.94 2.76
C PRO A 114 6.85 -18.26 2.59
N ASN A 115 5.53 -18.25 2.85
CA ASN A 115 4.70 -19.46 2.92
C ASN A 115 4.11 -19.91 1.57
N LEU A 116 4.70 -19.42 0.48
CA LEU A 116 4.18 -19.50 -0.88
C LEU A 116 4.69 -20.68 -1.70
N SER A 117 5.62 -21.45 -1.12
CA SER A 117 6.47 -22.40 -1.85
C SER A 117 6.28 -23.84 -1.41
N VAL A 118 5.17 -24.16 -0.72
CA VAL A 118 4.89 -25.54 -0.29
C VAL A 118 3.73 -26.12 -1.11
N TYR A 119 3.94 -26.18 -2.42
CA TYR A 119 3.13 -26.99 -3.33
C TYR A 119 3.78 -28.37 -3.45
N LYS A 120 2.99 -29.45 -3.40
CA LYS A 120 3.47 -30.83 -3.52
C LYS A 120 3.68 -31.23 -4.99
N PHE A 121 2.84 -30.72 -5.88
CA PHE A 121 2.76 -31.07 -7.29
C PHE A 121 3.25 -29.94 -8.20
N VAL A 122 2.89 -28.69 -7.90
CA VAL A 122 3.32 -27.52 -8.69
C VAL A 122 4.72 -27.08 -8.26
N ASN A 123 5.65 -26.99 -9.20
CA ASN A 123 7.01 -26.55 -8.91
C ASN A 123 7.31 -25.23 -9.64
N ILE A 124 7.72 -24.19 -8.91
CA ILE A 124 8.10 -22.90 -9.51
C ILE A 124 9.62 -22.89 -9.67
N THR A 125 10.10 -22.96 -10.92
CA THR A 125 11.53 -23.16 -11.19
C THR A 125 12.33 -21.86 -11.21
N ASP A 126 11.69 -20.75 -11.61
CA ASP A 126 12.33 -19.44 -11.73
C ASP A 126 11.75 -18.47 -10.69
N TRP A 127 12.02 -18.75 -9.41
CA TRP A 127 11.57 -17.94 -8.27
C TRP A 127 12.76 -17.44 -7.43
N PRO A 128 12.82 -16.15 -7.03
CA PRO A 128 11.83 -15.08 -7.20
C PRO A 128 11.62 -14.70 -8.67
N PRO A 129 10.45 -14.15 -9.04
CA PRO A 129 10.15 -13.86 -10.43
C PRO A 129 11.06 -12.74 -10.96
N LYS A 130 11.38 -12.80 -12.25
CA LYS A 130 12.12 -11.75 -12.93
C LYS A 130 11.21 -10.54 -13.16
N ILE A 131 11.62 -9.38 -12.65
CA ILE A 131 10.87 -8.13 -12.77
C ILE A 131 11.58 -7.16 -13.73
N THR A 132 10.84 -6.55 -14.65
CA THR A 132 11.34 -5.50 -15.55
C THR A 132 10.44 -4.28 -15.56
N LEU A 133 11.06 -3.10 -15.71
CA LEU A 133 10.39 -1.81 -15.90
C LEU A 133 10.79 -1.25 -17.26
N SER A 134 9.83 -0.89 -18.10
CA SER A 134 10.08 -0.24 -19.39
C SER A 134 9.15 0.95 -19.63
N SER A 135 9.55 1.85 -20.53
CA SER A 135 8.72 2.97 -20.98
C SER A 135 7.82 2.62 -22.16
N SER A 136 7.71 1.34 -22.51
CA SER A 136 6.87 0.89 -23.62
C SER A 136 5.39 1.15 -23.33
N ALA A 137 4.61 1.41 -24.37
CA ALA A 137 3.16 1.53 -24.24
C ALA A 137 2.57 0.21 -23.71
N PHE A 138 1.66 0.31 -22.76
CA PHE A 138 0.88 -0.83 -22.29
C PHE A 138 -0.17 -1.17 -23.35
N THR A 139 -0.02 -2.34 -23.96
CA THR A 139 -1.03 -2.93 -24.84
C THR A 139 -1.39 -4.29 -24.28
N CYS A 140 -2.64 -4.43 -23.85
CA CYS A 140 -3.24 -5.73 -23.59
C CYS A 140 -3.81 -6.25 -24.91
N PRO A 141 -3.21 -7.26 -25.55
CA PRO A 141 -3.86 -7.91 -26.70
C PRO A 141 -5.19 -8.55 -26.28
N GLU A 142 -6.08 -8.78 -27.26
CA GLU A 142 -7.39 -9.39 -27.00
C GLU A 142 -7.26 -10.78 -26.36
N ILE A 143 -8.20 -11.10 -25.47
CA ILE A 143 -8.26 -12.37 -24.75
C ILE A 143 -8.24 -13.51 -25.77
N SER A 144 -7.26 -14.40 -25.65
CA SER A 144 -7.15 -15.59 -26.49
C SER A 144 -6.85 -16.79 -25.61
N ASP A 145 -7.60 -17.87 -25.83
CA ASP A 145 -7.45 -19.12 -25.10
C ASP A 145 -6.94 -20.19 -26.07
N GLY A 146 -5.64 -20.10 -26.39
CA GLY A 146 -4.95 -21.04 -27.24
C GLY A 146 -4.33 -22.19 -26.44
N VAL A 147 -4.17 -23.35 -27.08
CA VAL A 147 -3.57 -24.54 -26.45
C VAL A 147 -2.10 -24.31 -26.05
N SER A 148 -1.37 -23.47 -26.79
CA SER A 148 0.04 -23.16 -26.54
C SER A 148 0.26 -21.78 -25.92
N GLU A 149 -0.73 -20.89 -26.00
CA GLU A 149 -0.64 -19.52 -25.48
C GLU A 149 -2.01 -19.08 -24.98
N ARG A 150 -2.09 -18.67 -23.72
CA ARG A 150 -3.28 -18.14 -23.07
C ARG A 150 -3.03 -16.70 -22.66
N GLN A 151 -3.83 -15.79 -23.22
CA GLN A 151 -3.79 -14.37 -22.90
C GLN A 151 -5.08 -13.98 -22.22
N ALA A 152 -4.97 -13.36 -21.05
CA ALA A 152 -6.13 -12.89 -20.29
C ALA A 152 -5.87 -11.51 -19.71
N GLN A 153 -6.91 -10.67 -19.74
CA GLN A 153 -6.96 -9.46 -18.94
C GLN A 153 -7.65 -9.80 -17.61
N LYS A 154 -6.95 -9.59 -16.51
CA LYS A 154 -7.45 -9.84 -15.16
C LYS A 154 -7.47 -8.54 -14.37
N LYS A 155 -8.55 -8.29 -13.64
CA LYS A 155 -8.57 -7.25 -12.60
C LYS A 155 -8.22 -7.93 -11.27
N ILE A 156 -7.05 -7.60 -10.71
CA ILE A 156 -6.59 -8.14 -9.44
C ILE A 156 -6.47 -6.97 -8.46
N GLY A 157 -7.34 -6.94 -7.45
CA GLY A 157 -7.57 -5.73 -6.65
C GLY A 157 -8.08 -4.58 -7.52
N ASP A 158 -7.44 -3.41 -7.44
CA ASP A 158 -7.80 -2.23 -8.25
C ASP A 158 -6.99 -2.11 -9.54
N ARG A 159 -6.07 -3.05 -9.80
CA ARG A 159 -5.14 -2.97 -10.92
C ARG A 159 -5.52 -3.97 -12.02
N ILE A 160 -5.40 -3.50 -13.26
CA ILE A 160 -5.57 -4.34 -14.44
C ILE A 160 -4.22 -4.97 -14.78
N TYR A 161 -4.22 -6.28 -14.94
CA TYR A 161 -3.08 -7.08 -15.38
C TYR A 161 -3.39 -7.71 -16.73
N CYS A 162 -2.38 -7.73 -17.60
CA CYS A 162 -2.34 -8.60 -18.76
C CYS A 162 -1.49 -9.80 -18.38
N MET A 163 -2.09 -10.98 -18.42
CA MET A 163 -1.42 -12.24 -18.19
C MET A 163 -1.24 -12.94 -19.53
N ASN A 164 -0.01 -13.29 -19.87
CA ASN A 164 0.32 -14.16 -20.97
C ASN A 164 0.97 -15.43 -20.42
N ILE A 165 0.41 -16.59 -20.75
CA ILE A 165 0.94 -17.90 -20.39
C ILE A 165 1.29 -18.63 -21.68
N SER A 166 2.56 -18.91 -21.92
CA SER A 166 2.96 -19.85 -22.99
C SER A 166 3.30 -21.22 -22.39
N SER A 167 2.77 -22.29 -22.97
CA SER A 167 2.90 -23.66 -22.45
C SER A 167 3.82 -24.52 -23.33
N GLU A 168 4.80 -25.17 -22.72
CA GLU A 168 5.69 -26.15 -23.36
C GLU A 168 5.54 -27.53 -22.70
N GLY A 169 5.08 -28.52 -23.47
CA GLY A 169 4.89 -29.89 -22.99
C GLY A 169 6.12 -30.77 -23.23
N VAL A 170 6.70 -31.33 -22.16
CA VAL A 170 7.83 -32.28 -22.24
C VAL A 170 7.54 -33.49 -21.37
N ALA A 171 7.52 -34.68 -21.97
CA ALA A 171 7.45 -36.01 -21.34
C ALA A 171 6.92 -36.06 -19.89
N GLY A 172 5.60 -35.88 -19.72
CA GLY A 172 4.91 -36.03 -18.42
C GLY A 172 4.79 -34.76 -17.58
N SER A 173 5.34 -33.63 -18.03
CA SER A 173 5.17 -32.32 -17.40
C SER A 173 4.86 -31.23 -18.43
N ILE A 174 4.19 -30.18 -17.96
CA ILE A 174 3.92 -28.97 -18.72
C ILE A 174 4.62 -27.81 -18.02
N TYR A 175 5.44 -27.07 -18.75
CA TYR A 175 6.07 -25.85 -18.28
C TYR A 175 5.27 -24.67 -18.78
N ASN A 176 4.69 -23.92 -17.85
CA ASN A 176 3.97 -22.69 -18.16
C ASN A 176 4.88 -21.50 -17.84
N ASN A 177 5.19 -20.71 -18.86
CA ASN A 177 5.90 -19.46 -18.71
C ASN A 177 4.87 -18.34 -18.50
N TYR A 178 4.80 -17.80 -17.29
CA TYR A 178 3.88 -16.74 -16.91
C TYR A 178 4.55 -15.39 -17.12
N ASN A 179 3.83 -14.48 -17.78
CA ASN A 179 4.20 -13.08 -17.89
C ASN A 179 3.00 -12.22 -17.48
N TYR A 180 3.09 -11.61 -16.31
CA TYR A 180 2.15 -10.61 -15.83
C TYR A 180 2.66 -9.22 -16.16
N SER A 181 1.83 -8.39 -16.79
CA SER A 181 2.19 -7.02 -17.13
C SER A 181 1.13 -6.03 -16.67
N THR A 182 1.56 -4.87 -16.16
CA THR A 182 0.68 -3.79 -15.69
C THR A 182 1.36 -2.42 -15.76
N ILE A 183 0.61 -1.34 -15.59
CA ILE A 183 1.17 0.02 -15.54
C ILE A 183 1.42 0.41 -14.08
N ARG A 184 2.61 0.94 -13.80
CA ARG A 184 2.97 1.57 -12.53
C ARG A 184 3.74 2.87 -12.80
N ASN A 185 3.23 3.99 -12.28
CA ASN A 185 3.81 5.34 -12.48
C ASN A 185 4.14 5.66 -13.95
N GLY A 186 3.25 5.27 -14.87
CA GLY A 186 3.42 5.49 -16.31
C GLY A 186 4.45 4.58 -17.00
N LYS A 187 5.07 3.63 -16.27
CA LYS A 187 5.98 2.62 -16.81
C LYS A 187 5.27 1.26 -16.88
N LEU A 188 5.61 0.48 -17.90
CA LEU A 188 5.20 -0.92 -18.02
C LEU A 188 6.05 -1.77 -17.08
N LEU A 189 5.39 -2.40 -16.12
CA LEU A 189 5.97 -3.38 -15.23
C LEU A 189 5.64 -4.78 -15.76
N SER A 190 6.65 -5.63 -15.92
CA SER A 190 6.46 -7.05 -16.28
C SER A 190 7.10 -7.95 -15.22
N ILE A 191 6.39 -9.02 -14.86
CA ILE A 191 6.80 -10.04 -13.90
C ILE A 191 6.75 -11.40 -14.60
N ASN A 192 7.88 -12.09 -14.63
CA ASN A 192 8.05 -13.32 -15.37
C ASN A 192 8.57 -14.45 -14.47
N PHE A 193 7.96 -15.63 -14.57
CA PHE A 193 8.39 -16.85 -13.89
C PHE A 193 7.90 -18.09 -14.65
N VAL A 194 8.49 -19.24 -14.34
CA VAL A 194 8.11 -20.54 -14.91
C VAL A 194 7.58 -21.43 -13.80
N ALA A 195 6.41 -22.05 -14.04
CA ALA A 195 5.86 -23.09 -13.19
C ALA A 195 5.67 -24.39 -13.97
N GLN A 196 6.14 -25.48 -13.38
CA GLN A 196 6.05 -26.84 -13.88
C GLN A 196 4.86 -27.54 -13.22
N PHE A 197 4.01 -28.11 -14.06
CA PHE A 197 2.83 -28.87 -13.68
C PHE A 197 3.00 -30.33 -14.11
N PRO A 198 2.67 -31.30 -13.25
CA PRO A 198 2.63 -32.70 -13.65
C PRO A 198 1.34 -32.98 -14.44
N GLN A 199 1.30 -34.07 -15.21
CA GLN A 199 0.04 -34.54 -15.75
C GLN A 199 -0.73 -35.30 -14.65
N CYS A 200 -1.74 -34.65 -14.04
CA CYS A 200 -2.48 -35.25 -12.93
C CYS A 200 -3.15 -36.61 -13.28
N THR A 201 -3.39 -36.88 -14.57
CA THR A 201 -3.91 -38.19 -15.05
C THR A 201 -2.93 -39.35 -14.87
N ASN A 202 -1.67 -39.09 -14.52
CA ASN A 202 -0.67 -40.13 -14.27
C ASN A 202 -0.74 -40.70 -12.84
N TYR A 203 -1.59 -40.14 -11.98
CA TYR A 203 -1.76 -40.60 -10.59
C TYR A 203 -3.10 -41.31 -10.43
N ASP A 204 -3.17 -42.20 -9.43
CA ASP A 204 -4.40 -42.82 -8.98
C ASP A 204 -5.05 -41.99 -7.86
N ASN A 205 -6.32 -42.25 -7.56
CA ASN A 205 -6.98 -41.63 -6.42
C ASN A 205 -6.41 -42.16 -5.08
N PRO A 206 -6.16 -41.29 -4.08
CA PRO A 206 -6.60 -39.89 -3.97
C PRO A 206 -5.62 -38.84 -4.51
N GLU A 207 -4.42 -39.23 -4.95
CA GLU A 207 -3.36 -38.30 -5.36
C GLU A 207 -3.71 -37.51 -6.61
N GLN A 208 -4.44 -38.12 -7.55
CA GLN A 208 -4.99 -37.44 -8.71
C GLN A 208 -5.84 -36.22 -8.30
N GLN A 209 -6.75 -36.39 -7.32
CA GLN A 209 -7.60 -35.29 -6.87
C GLN A 209 -6.77 -34.23 -6.13
N GLN A 210 -5.80 -34.63 -5.31
CA GLN A 210 -4.90 -33.69 -4.64
C GLN A 210 -4.10 -32.83 -5.64
N CYS A 211 -3.65 -33.44 -6.74
CA CYS A 211 -2.97 -32.75 -7.83
C CYS A 211 -3.89 -31.69 -8.47
N LEU A 212 -5.10 -32.09 -8.88
CA LEU A 212 -6.08 -31.18 -9.49
C LEU A 212 -6.47 -30.01 -8.56
N ASP A 213 -6.71 -30.30 -7.28
CA ASP A 213 -7.06 -29.29 -6.27
C ASP A 213 -5.90 -28.29 -6.06
N GLU A 214 -4.66 -28.78 -6.08
CA GLU A 214 -3.48 -27.93 -5.96
C GLU A 214 -3.25 -27.06 -7.19
N GLU A 215 -3.44 -27.58 -8.40
CA GLU A 215 -3.36 -26.78 -9.63
C GLU A 215 -4.38 -25.64 -9.62
N ALA A 216 -5.63 -25.92 -9.24
CA ALA A 216 -6.68 -24.92 -9.12
C ALA A 216 -6.37 -23.89 -8.01
N LYS A 217 -5.82 -24.34 -6.88
CA LYS A 217 -5.39 -23.47 -5.79
C LYS A 217 -4.26 -22.53 -6.24
N PHE A 218 -3.27 -23.06 -6.96
CA PHE A 218 -2.16 -22.29 -7.50
C PHE A 218 -2.64 -21.14 -8.39
N GLU A 219 -3.57 -21.39 -9.31
CA GLU A 219 -4.09 -20.36 -10.22
C GLU A 219 -4.77 -19.18 -9.49
N VAL A 220 -5.38 -19.42 -8.33
CA VAL A 220 -6.02 -18.38 -7.51
C VAL A 220 -5.01 -17.65 -6.62
N GLU A 221 -4.08 -18.38 -6.01
CA GLU A 221 -3.10 -17.79 -5.10
C GLU A 221 -2.06 -16.96 -5.86
N ILE A 222 -1.60 -17.43 -7.02
CA ILE A 222 -0.56 -16.74 -7.81
C ILE A 222 -0.98 -15.32 -8.19
N ASP A 223 -2.26 -15.08 -8.50
CA ASP A 223 -2.77 -13.74 -8.81
C ASP A 223 -2.62 -12.79 -7.60
N LYS A 224 -2.96 -13.27 -6.38
CA LYS A 224 -2.82 -12.48 -5.14
C LYS A 224 -1.35 -12.16 -4.85
N ILE A 225 -0.49 -13.13 -5.08
CA ILE A 225 0.96 -13.05 -4.87
C ILE A 225 1.54 -11.99 -5.79
N ILE A 226 1.24 -12.08 -7.09
CA ILE A 226 1.71 -11.12 -8.08
C ILE A 226 1.26 -9.71 -7.70
N ASN A 227 0.00 -9.55 -7.27
CA ASN A 227 -0.48 -8.25 -6.83
C ASN A 227 0.25 -7.73 -5.58
N SER A 228 0.54 -8.60 -4.61
CA SER A 228 1.34 -8.27 -3.43
C SER A 228 2.77 -7.86 -3.81
N ILE A 229 3.40 -8.59 -4.72
CA ILE A 229 4.73 -8.27 -5.25
C ILE A 229 4.68 -6.88 -5.87
N VAL A 230 3.77 -6.62 -6.81
CA VAL A 230 3.65 -5.29 -7.47
C VAL A 230 3.45 -4.17 -6.47
N ASN A 231 2.65 -4.40 -5.44
CA ASN A 231 2.43 -3.41 -4.39
C ASN A 231 3.71 -3.13 -3.59
N SER A 232 4.48 -4.15 -3.25
CA SER A 232 5.74 -4.02 -2.50
C SER A 232 6.94 -3.48 -3.29
N ILE A 233 6.86 -3.34 -4.62
CA ILE A 233 8.01 -2.87 -5.41
C ILE A 233 8.41 -1.46 -4.95
N LYS A 234 9.70 -1.25 -4.71
CA LYS A 234 10.28 0.08 -4.48
C LYS A 234 11.30 0.32 -5.58
N VAL A 235 11.21 1.45 -6.24
CA VAL A 235 12.25 1.88 -7.20
C VAL A 235 13.12 2.91 -6.51
N ASP A 236 14.44 2.74 -6.58
CA ASP A 236 15.34 3.73 -5.98
C ASP A 236 15.09 5.13 -6.59
N GLY A 237 15.07 6.15 -5.73
CA GLY A 237 14.71 7.53 -6.09
C GLY A 237 13.21 7.81 -6.21
N GLU A 238 12.32 6.85 -5.98
CA GLU A 238 10.85 7.06 -5.99
C GLU A 238 10.39 8.06 -4.91
N TYR A 239 11.09 8.11 -3.78
CA TYR A 239 10.88 9.11 -2.72
C TYR A 239 11.06 10.55 -3.21
N LYS A 240 11.77 10.77 -4.33
CA LYS A 240 11.93 12.09 -5.00
C LYS A 240 10.81 12.39 -6.02
N ASN A 241 9.86 11.48 -6.20
CA ASN A 241 8.76 11.58 -7.17
C ASN A 241 7.39 11.25 -6.53
N THR A 242 7.30 11.40 -5.21
CA THR A 242 6.15 10.99 -4.40
C THR A 242 5.43 12.20 -3.81
N THR A 243 4.15 12.01 -3.48
CA THR A 243 3.33 13.00 -2.76
C THR A 243 3.58 12.94 -1.26
N TYR A 244 3.84 14.11 -0.66
CA TYR A 244 3.98 14.32 0.78
C TYR A 244 2.99 15.38 1.25
N TYR A 245 2.88 15.57 2.55
CA TYR A 245 1.91 16.49 3.15
C TYR A 245 2.61 17.57 3.95
N ARG A 246 2.19 18.81 3.73
CA ARG A 246 2.59 19.96 4.56
C ARG A 246 1.35 20.62 5.12
N ARG A 247 1.20 20.62 6.45
CA ARG A 247 0.00 21.16 7.13
C ARG A 247 -1.29 20.66 6.44
N ASP A 248 -1.38 19.34 6.27
CA ASP A 248 -2.48 18.63 5.59
C ASP A 248 -2.69 18.96 4.10
N THR A 249 -1.82 19.77 3.51
CA THR A 249 -1.86 20.09 2.08
C THR A 249 -0.92 19.16 1.32
N PRO A 250 -1.42 18.34 0.38
CA PRO A 250 -0.57 17.47 -0.42
C PRO A 250 0.26 18.28 -1.43
N PHE A 251 1.50 17.86 -1.64
CA PHE A 251 2.34 18.31 -2.74
C PHE A 251 3.16 17.14 -3.29
N THR A 252 3.43 17.15 -4.59
CA THR A 252 4.16 16.07 -5.26
C THR A 252 5.53 16.56 -5.67
N PHE A 253 6.59 15.90 -5.20
CA PHE A 253 7.91 16.12 -5.76
C PHE A 253 7.98 15.59 -7.19
N VAL A 254 8.67 16.31 -8.06
CA VAL A 254 9.10 15.84 -9.37
C VAL A 254 10.61 15.98 -9.40
N ASN A 255 11.33 14.87 -9.44
CA ASN A 255 12.79 14.82 -9.32
C ASN A 255 13.34 15.61 -8.11
N GLY A 256 12.65 15.53 -6.98
CA GLY A 256 13.04 16.15 -5.72
C GLY A 256 12.71 17.64 -5.64
N VAL A 257 11.93 18.19 -6.57
CA VAL A 257 11.51 19.59 -6.54
C VAL A 257 9.99 19.71 -6.67
N PHE A 258 9.40 20.58 -5.85
CA PHE A 258 8.04 21.06 -6.01
C PHE A 258 8.08 22.57 -6.12
N GLU A 259 7.33 23.13 -7.06
CA GLU A 259 7.22 24.58 -7.27
C GLU A 259 5.75 24.99 -7.39
N LYS A 260 5.40 26.12 -6.76
CA LYS A 260 4.08 26.72 -6.87
C LYS A 260 4.18 28.23 -6.92
N GLU A 261 3.55 28.85 -7.92
CA GLU A 261 3.42 30.31 -7.98
C GLU A 261 2.62 30.83 -6.77
N LEU A 262 3.09 31.91 -6.15
CA LEU A 262 2.41 32.52 -5.01
C LEU A 262 1.12 33.24 -5.42
N PHE A 263 1.11 33.83 -6.60
CA PHE A 263 -0.03 34.53 -7.21
C PHE A 263 -0.01 34.28 -8.73
N PRO A 264 -1.14 34.45 -9.44
CA PRO A 264 -1.18 34.28 -10.89
C PRO A 264 -0.13 35.15 -11.61
N SER A 265 0.71 34.52 -12.43
CA SER A 265 1.79 35.20 -13.19
C SER A 265 2.93 35.77 -12.31
N SER A 266 3.09 35.28 -11.08
CA SER A 266 4.20 35.67 -10.21
C SER A 266 5.53 35.08 -10.68
N VAL A 267 6.60 35.89 -10.63
CA VAL A 267 7.98 35.39 -10.80
C VAL A 267 8.45 34.67 -9.53
N GLU A 268 7.92 35.06 -8.38
CA GLU A 268 8.20 34.41 -7.10
C GLU A 268 7.39 33.11 -6.98
N LYS A 269 8.09 32.06 -6.56
CA LYS A 269 7.55 30.73 -6.36
C LYS A 269 7.87 30.25 -4.95
N MET A 270 6.91 29.59 -4.35
CA MET A 270 7.19 28.64 -3.28
C MET A 270 7.91 27.44 -3.91
N VAL A 271 9.09 27.13 -3.41
CA VAL A 271 9.89 25.99 -3.85
C VAL A 271 10.20 25.11 -2.65
N ILE A 272 9.83 23.84 -2.74
CA ILE A 272 10.28 22.81 -1.81
C ILE A 272 11.28 21.95 -2.58
N LYS A 273 12.49 21.80 -2.03
CA LYS A 273 13.58 21.08 -2.68
C LYS A 273 14.18 20.04 -1.74
N TYR A 274 14.22 18.81 -2.18
CA TYR A 274 14.97 17.73 -1.55
C TYR A 274 16.44 18.14 -1.38
N LEU A 275 16.96 17.99 -0.16
CA LEU A 275 18.31 18.36 0.22
C LEU A 275 19.24 17.15 0.31
N GLY A 276 18.73 15.99 0.75
CA GLY A 276 19.54 14.80 1.02
C GLY A 276 19.39 14.32 2.46
N TYR A 277 20.51 13.80 2.99
CA TYR A 277 20.59 13.15 4.30
C TYR A 277 19.70 11.91 4.38
N ASP A 278 19.73 11.10 3.31
CA ASP A 278 18.95 9.87 3.24
C ASP A 278 19.39 8.94 4.37
N LEU A 279 18.49 8.71 5.31
CA LEU A 279 18.62 7.68 6.32
C LEU A 279 17.68 6.54 5.95
N LYS A 280 18.24 5.35 5.81
CA LYS A 280 17.48 4.12 5.57
C LYS A 280 17.29 3.37 6.87
N GLY A 281 16.11 2.84 7.09
CA GLY A 281 15.78 2.05 8.27
C GLY A 281 14.29 1.71 8.29
N ASP A 282 13.88 0.76 9.13
CA ASP A 282 12.47 0.46 9.34
C ASP A 282 11.96 1.35 10.48
N PHE A 283 11.22 2.42 10.15
CA PHE A 283 10.85 3.45 11.13
C PHE A 283 9.48 3.22 11.77
N ASN A 284 8.71 2.29 11.22
CA ASN A 284 7.37 1.94 11.70
C ASN A 284 7.27 0.48 12.20
N ALA A 285 8.38 -0.26 12.23
CA ALA A 285 8.50 -1.64 12.66
C ALA A 285 7.63 -2.61 11.85
N ASP A 286 7.39 -2.31 10.57
CA ASP A 286 6.68 -3.19 9.65
C ASP A 286 7.62 -4.17 8.92
N GLY A 287 8.91 -4.10 9.24
CA GLY A 287 9.99 -4.89 8.68
C GLY A 287 10.49 -4.39 7.31
N LEU A 288 9.92 -3.32 6.77
CA LEU A 288 10.25 -2.80 5.46
C LEU A 288 11.19 -1.60 5.56
N GLU A 289 12.23 -1.56 4.71
CA GLU A 289 13.17 -0.42 4.69
C GLU A 289 12.48 0.88 4.22
N ASP A 290 12.39 1.87 5.10
CA ASP A 290 11.92 3.22 4.84
C ASP A 290 13.08 4.18 4.57
N ILE A 291 12.75 5.40 4.13
CA ILE A 291 13.74 6.46 3.88
C ILE A 291 13.29 7.76 4.55
N ALA A 292 14.12 8.32 5.42
CA ALA A 292 13.95 9.65 5.97
C ALA A 292 14.93 10.61 5.29
N PHE A 293 14.50 11.83 5.01
CA PHE A 293 15.33 12.83 4.32
C PHE A 293 14.93 14.25 4.71
N ILE A 294 15.79 15.21 4.39
CA ILE A 294 15.51 16.64 4.58
C ILE A 294 15.12 17.29 3.25
N ALA A 295 14.17 18.20 3.31
CA ALA A 295 13.90 19.16 2.26
C ALA A 295 13.93 20.60 2.80
N THR A 296 14.28 21.52 1.91
CA THR A 296 14.25 22.96 2.16
C THR A 296 13.04 23.59 1.49
N GLU A 297 12.39 24.54 2.16
CA GLU A 297 11.36 25.41 1.59
C GLU A 297 11.85 26.85 1.49
N ASN A 298 11.64 27.46 0.33
CA ASN A 298 11.80 28.90 0.10
C ASN A 298 10.48 29.45 -0.46
N ASP A 299 9.94 30.51 0.14
CA ASP A 299 8.66 31.13 -0.22
C ASP A 299 8.81 32.34 -1.16
N GLY A 300 9.81 32.31 -2.05
CA GLY A 300 10.11 33.42 -2.97
C GLY A 300 10.91 34.58 -2.36
N GLY A 301 11.18 34.55 -1.04
CA GLY A 301 12.07 35.49 -0.35
C GLY A 301 13.47 34.94 -0.07
N SER A 302 14.13 35.49 0.97
CA SER A 302 15.46 35.04 1.46
C SER A 302 15.41 34.01 2.59
N LYS A 303 14.22 33.50 2.93
CA LYS A 303 14.02 32.56 4.04
C LYS A 303 14.18 31.13 3.52
N SER A 304 14.91 30.31 4.28
CA SER A 304 15.10 28.89 3.97
C SER A 304 14.75 28.06 5.18
N PHE A 305 13.61 27.40 5.09
CA PHE A 305 13.08 26.54 6.14
C PHE A 305 13.45 25.09 5.89
N TYR A 306 13.75 24.34 6.95
CA TYR A 306 14.15 22.94 6.88
C TYR A 306 13.08 22.06 7.49
N SER A 307 12.79 20.93 6.85
CA SER A 307 11.83 19.97 7.36
C SER A 307 12.26 18.54 7.08
N LEU A 308 11.97 17.65 8.02
CA LEU A 308 12.13 16.21 7.90
C LEU A 308 10.88 15.60 7.24
N PHE A 309 11.11 14.65 6.33
CA PHE A 309 10.09 13.82 5.70
C PHE A 309 10.49 12.35 5.79
N ALA A 310 9.51 11.46 5.69
CA ALA A 310 9.72 10.03 5.56
C ALA A 310 8.93 9.46 4.38
N PHE A 311 9.58 8.63 3.60
CA PHE A 311 9.00 7.75 2.60
C PHE A 311 8.83 6.38 3.26
N LEU A 312 7.59 6.11 3.65
CA LEU A 312 7.23 4.97 4.48
C LEU A 312 6.68 3.87 3.59
N SER A 313 7.18 2.67 3.81
CA SER A 313 6.87 1.48 3.07
C SER A 313 5.67 0.79 3.70
N SER A 314 5.01 -0.07 2.93
CA SER A 314 4.00 -0.98 3.45
C SER A 314 3.86 -2.17 2.51
N PRO A 315 3.25 -3.28 2.95
CA PRO A 315 2.90 -4.39 2.06
C PRO A 315 2.00 -3.98 0.87
N GLN A 316 1.33 -2.82 0.98
CA GLN A 316 0.37 -2.32 0.01
C GLN A 316 0.98 -1.28 -0.94
N GLY A 317 2.23 -0.87 -0.74
CA GLY A 317 2.82 0.24 -1.47
C GLY A 317 3.82 1.03 -0.63
N PHE A 318 3.82 2.32 -0.87
CA PHE A 318 4.57 3.31 -0.11
C PHE A 318 3.73 4.55 0.04
N VAL A 319 4.07 5.37 1.03
CA VAL A 319 3.36 6.61 1.35
C VAL A 319 4.37 7.66 1.79
N GLY A 320 4.21 8.89 1.29
CA GLY A 320 4.94 10.03 1.81
C GLY A 320 4.28 10.54 3.08
N SER A 321 5.06 10.80 4.12
CA SER A 321 4.59 11.31 5.39
C SER A 321 4.18 12.79 5.33
N ASN A 322 3.66 13.30 6.44
CA ASN A 322 3.70 14.73 6.76
C ASN A 322 5.14 15.21 7.03
N ASP A 323 5.31 16.53 7.10
CA ASP A 323 6.57 17.16 7.47
C ASP A 323 6.72 17.40 8.98
N ILE A 324 7.96 17.34 9.47
CA ILE A 324 8.35 17.89 10.77
C ILE A 324 9.22 19.12 10.54
N PHE A 325 8.75 20.28 10.97
CA PHE A 325 9.50 21.53 10.89
C PHE A 325 10.70 21.50 11.83
N LEU A 326 11.88 21.78 11.29
CA LEU A 326 13.14 21.80 12.04
C LEU A 326 13.58 23.23 12.38
N GLY A 327 13.41 24.19 11.47
CA GLY A 327 13.75 25.58 11.73
C GLY A 327 14.04 26.41 10.48
N ASP A 328 14.33 27.70 10.68
CA ASP A 328 14.84 28.63 9.66
C ASP A 328 16.38 28.60 9.70
N ARG A 329 17.03 28.38 8.55
CA ARG A 329 18.50 28.46 8.37
C ARG A 329 19.33 27.69 9.41
N ILE A 330 18.85 26.51 9.78
CA ILE A 330 19.58 25.62 10.70
C ILE A 330 20.90 25.11 10.09
N LYS A 331 21.80 24.67 10.96
CA LYS A 331 23.00 23.90 10.58
C LYS A 331 22.79 22.44 10.96
N LEU A 332 22.36 21.62 10.00
CA LEU A 332 22.19 20.18 10.18
C LEU A 332 23.53 19.51 10.56
N GLN A 333 23.46 18.55 11.50
CA GLN A 333 24.60 17.73 11.88
C GLN A 333 24.41 16.28 11.45
N SER A 334 23.32 15.64 11.86
CA SER A 334 23.02 14.24 11.54
C SER A 334 21.54 13.92 11.59
N ILE A 335 21.18 12.80 10.97
CA ILE A 335 19.90 12.10 11.14
C ILE A 335 20.26 10.67 11.49
N GLU A 336 19.71 10.19 12.59
CA GLU A 336 20.01 8.87 13.14
C GLU A 336 18.70 8.17 13.51
N PHE A 337 18.71 6.84 13.52
CA PHE A 337 17.59 6.02 14.00
C PHE A 337 18.05 5.22 15.21
N VAL A 338 17.56 5.59 16.39
CA VAL A 338 17.98 5.04 17.68
C VAL A 338 16.76 4.87 18.57
N ASP A 339 16.62 3.72 19.22
CA ASP A 339 15.51 3.39 20.13
C ASP A 339 14.12 3.69 19.51
N ASP A 340 13.93 3.21 18.28
CA ASP A 340 12.71 3.39 17.46
C ASP A 340 12.32 4.86 17.20
N LYS A 341 13.32 5.75 17.18
CA LYS A 341 13.12 7.19 16.94
C LYS A 341 14.09 7.70 15.90
N LEU A 342 13.55 8.53 15.01
CA LEU A 342 14.33 9.42 14.17
C LEU A 342 14.85 10.58 15.04
N ILE A 343 16.15 10.75 15.07
CA ILE A 343 16.83 11.81 15.82
C ILE A 343 17.52 12.73 14.82
N VAL A 344 17.05 13.97 14.73
CA VAL A 344 17.69 15.02 13.92
C VAL A 344 18.48 15.93 14.83
N ASN A 345 19.79 15.92 14.66
CA ASN A 345 20.72 16.81 15.38
C ASN A 345 21.04 18.01 14.49
N TYR A 346 20.83 19.22 15.00
CA TYR A 346 21.13 20.46 14.29
C TYR A 346 21.41 21.61 15.25
N PHE A 347 21.98 22.69 14.73
CA PHE A 347 22.00 23.97 15.41
C PHE A 347 20.95 24.90 14.84
N GLU A 348 20.23 25.60 15.71
CA GLU A 348 19.34 26.71 15.36
C GLU A 348 19.81 28.04 15.95
N HIS A 349 19.15 29.11 15.53
CA HIS A 349 19.37 30.46 16.01
C HIS A 349 18.58 30.72 17.29
N GLU A 350 19.20 31.37 18.27
CA GLU A 350 18.49 31.90 19.44
C GLU A 350 17.44 32.95 19.01
N PRO A 351 16.38 33.21 19.80
CA PRO A 351 15.29 34.14 19.44
C PRO A 351 15.72 35.55 19.01
N ASN A 352 16.90 36.01 19.43
CA ASN A 352 17.45 37.34 19.08
C ASN A 352 18.76 37.28 18.29
N GLN A 353 19.16 36.09 17.83
CA GLN A 353 20.37 35.94 17.03
C GLN A 353 20.11 36.39 15.59
N ALA A 354 21.06 37.11 14.99
CA ALA A 354 20.97 37.48 13.59
C ALA A 354 21.07 36.23 12.71
N LEU A 355 20.14 36.06 11.77
CA LEU A 355 20.06 34.88 10.91
C LEU A 355 21.15 34.84 9.81
N VAL A 356 22.01 35.87 9.75
CA VAL A 356 23.25 35.88 8.96
C VAL A 356 24.43 35.28 9.72
N ASP A 357 24.35 35.21 11.05
CA ASP A 357 25.36 34.57 11.89
C ASP A 357 25.15 33.06 11.87
N GLU A 358 26.20 32.28 12.15
CA GLU A 358 26.06 30.83 12.29
C GLU A 358 25.18 30.46 13.50
N PRO A 359 24.20 29.55 13.36
CA PRO A 359 23.39 29.07 14.48
C PRO A 359 24.26 28.35 15.52
N LYS A 360 23.90 28.49 16.81
CA LYS A 360 24.72 28.02 17.95
C LYS A 360 23.96 27.14 18.94
N THR A 361 22.64 27.13 18.87
CA THR A 361 21.80 26.42 19.83
C THR A 361 21.63 24.99 19.36
N SER A 362 22.25 24.04 20.05
CA SER A 362 22.13 22.63 19.70
C SER A 362 20.72 22.13 20.03
N VAL A 363 20.08 21.50 19.05
CA VAL A 363 18.76 20.89 19.16
C VAL A 363 18.86 19.41 18.78
N ASN A 364 18.22 18.58 19.59
CA ASN A 364 18.01 17.17 19.35
C ASN A 364 16.51 16.94 19.15
N LYS A 365 16.06 16.91 17.89
CA LYS A 365 14.66 16.71 17.54
C LYS A 365 14.37 15.21 17.46
N LYS A 366 13.47 14.73 18.31
CA LYS A 366 13.05 13.32 18.34
C LYS A 366 11.71 13.16 17.67
N VAL A 367 11.65 12.29 16.68
CA VAL A 367 10.48 12.04 15.84
C VAL A 367 10.19 10.54 15.83
N GLN A 368 8.92 10.18 15.85
CA GLN A 368 8.49 8.79 15.72
C GLN A 368 7.41 8.69 14.64
N VAL A 369 7.33 7.53 13.98
CA VAL A 369 6.21 7.22 13.10
C VAL A 369 5.02 6.72 13.94
N PHE A 370 3.86 7.33 13.74
CA PHE A 370 2.60 6.97 14.34
C PHE A 370 1.59 6.56 13.25
N ASN A 371 0.69 5.63 13.58
CA ASN A 371 -0.29 5.08 12.62
C ASN A 371 0.33 4.67 11.28
N TYR A 372 1.55 4.09 11.33
CA TYR A 372 2.35 3.62 10.19
C TYR A 372 2.75 4.66 9.14
N THR A 373 2.25 5.91 9.22
CA THR A 373 2.32 6.87 8.10
C THR A 373 2.62 8.31 8.53
N GLN A 374 2.45 8.65 9.80
CA GLN A 374 2.56 10.03 10.29
C GLN A 374 3.81 10.23 11.12
N LEU A 375 4.58 11.28 10.83
CA LEU A 375 5.67 11.72 11.69
C LEU A 375 5.11 12.57 12.84
N VAL A 376 5.53 12.26 14.07
CA VAL A 376 5.16 12.99 15.28
C VAL A 376 6.42 13.48 15.98
N ASP A 377 6.49 14.80 16.21
CA ASP A 377 7.53 15.42 17.06
C ASP A 377 7.25 15.12 18.53
N LEU A 378 8.13 14.36 19.17
CA LEU A 378 7.97 13.93 20.56
C LEU A 378 8.23 15.06 21.56
N SER A 379 8.83 16.17 21.15
CA SER A 379 8.98 17.36 22.01
C SER A 379 7.65 18.04 22.30
N LEU A 380 6.64 17.86 21.44
CA LEU A 380 5.29 18.39 21.63
C LEU A 380 4.37 17.44 22.42
N ALA A 381 4.69 16.15 22.49
CA ALA A 381 3.90 15.14 23.18
C ALA A 381 3.97 15.27 24.72
N GLN A 382 4.99 15.92 25.26
CA GLN A 382 5.13 16.17 26.71
C GLN A 382 4.21 17.27 27.24
N ALA A 383 3.48 18.00 26.38
CA ALA A 383 2.60 19.09 26.78
C ALA A 383 1.13 18.66 27.04
N ILE A 384 0.81 17.35 26.99
CA ILE A 384 -0.57 16.84 27.09
C ILE A 384 -0.80 15.91 28.30
N TYR A 385 0.20 15.70 29.17
CA TYR A 385 0.00 14.95 30.43
C TYR A 385 -0.05 15.85 31.67
#